data_AF-A0A1J3K635-F1
#
_entry.id   AF-A0A1J3K635-F1
#
_cell.length_a   1.000
_cell.length_b   1.000
_cell.length_c   1.000
_cell.angle_alpha   90.00
_cell.angle_beta   90.00
_cell.angle_gamma   90.00
#
_symmetry.space_group_name_H-M   'P 1'
#
loop_
_entity.id
_entity.type
_entity.pdbx_description
1 polymer ?
#
loop_
_entity_poly.entity_id
_entity_poly.type
_entity_poly.pdbx_seq_one_letter_code
_entity_poly.pdbx_strand_id
1 'polypeptide(L)'
;TSEYTAEDFSFLMATNLESAFHLSQLAHPLLKASGSGSIVFMSSTAGVVHISGGSIYGATKGAMNQLARNLACEWGSDNIRANSICP
;
A
#
# COMPACT_ATOMS: atom_id res chain seq x y z
N THR A 1 -15.27 9.48 12.78
CA THR A 1 -14.06 10.30 12.55
C THR A 1 -13.72 11.17 13.73
N SER A 2 -14.69 11.84 14.38
CA SER A 2 -14.48 12.63 15.61
C SER A 2 -13.84 11.84 16.76
N GLU A 3 -14.13 10.54 16.83
CA GLU A 3 -13.64 9.66 17.91
C GLU A 3 -12.23 9.09 17.69
N TYR A 4 -11.62 9.30 16.52
CA TYR A 4 -10.27 8.76 16.29
C TYR A 4 -9.23 9.55 17.08
N THR A 5 -8.39 8.82 17.81
CA THR A 5 -7.23 9.39 18.51
C THR A 5 -6.03 9.51 17.58
N ALA A 6 -5.02 10.27 18.00
CA ALA A 6 -3.75 10.33 17.29
C ALA A 6 -3.04 8.95 17.26
N GLU A 7 -3.23 8.17 18.32
CA GLU A 7 -2.74 6.81 18.45
C GLU A 7 -3.41 5.87 17.44
N ASP A 8 -4.74 5.95 17.27
CA ASP A 8 -5.47 5.17 16.26
C ASP A 8 -4.98 5.49 14.85
N PHE A 9 -4.77 6.79 14.55
CA PHE A 9 -4.24 7.22 13.27
C PHE A 9 -2.85 6.63 13.03
N SER A 10 -1.94 6.81 14.00
CA SER A 10 -0.56 6.34 13.91
C SER A 10 -0.51 4.82 13.77
N PHE A 11 -1.32 4.10 14.55
CA PHE A 11 -1.41 2.64 14.47
C PHE A 11 -1.88 2.16 13.09
N LEU A 12 -2.95 2.76 12.54
CA LEU A 12 -3.45 2.37 11.21
C LEU A 12 -2.47 2.72 10.09
N MET A 13 -1.81 3.87 10.15
CA MET A 13 -0.82 4.28 9.16
C MET A 13 0.42 3.38 9.19
N ALA A 14 0.98 3.16 10.37
CA ALA A 14 2.14 2.30 10.57
C ALA A 14 1.86 0.87 10.11
N THR A 15 0.70 0.32 10.49
CA THR A 15 0.34 -1.06 10.21
C THR A 15 0.00 -1.28 8.73
N ASN A 16 -0.76 -0.38 8.10
CA ASN A 16 -1.27 -0.65 6.74
C ASN A 16 -0.37 -0.09 5.64
N LEU A 17 0.21 1.10 5.83
CA LEU A 17 0.91 1.80 4.76
C LEU A 17 2.43 1.74 4.95
N GLU A 18 2.93 2.16 6.11
CA GLU A 18 4.38 2.25 6.34
C GLU A 18 5.04 0.87 6.30
N SER A 19 4.40 -0.14 6.93
CA SER A 19 4.87 -1.52 6.88
C SER A 19 5.05 -2.02 5.43
N ALA A 20 4.06 -1.77 4.57
CA ALA A 20 4.05 -2.19 3.18
C ALA A 20 5.10 -1.43 2.35
N PHE A 21 5.25 -0.13 2.60
CA PHE A 21 6.26 0.71 1.96
C PHE A 21 7.68 0.26 2.32
N HIS A 22 7.99 0.14 3.61
CA HIS A 22 9.32 -0.25 4.08
C HIS A 22 9.68 -1.68 3.69
N LEU A 23 8.72 -2.62 3.75
CA LEU A 23 8.95 -3.98 3.25
C LEU A 23 9.28 -3.97 1.76
N SER A 24 8.60 -3.14 0.97
CA SER A 24 8.88 -3.02 -0.46
C SER A 24 10.29 -2.48 -0.71
N GLN A 25 10.72 -1.46 0.05
CA GLN A 25 12.08 -0.92 -0.04
C GLN A 25 13.14 -1.99 0.27
N LEU A 26 12.95 -2.75 1.34
CA LEU A 26 13.86 -3.82 1.75
C LEU A 26 13.87 -4.99 0.75
N ALA A 27 12.72 -5.28 0.12
CA ALA A 27 12.57 -6.36 -0.84
C ALA A 27 13.10 -6.01 -2.25
N HIS A 28 13.21 -4.73 -2.61
CA HIS A 28 13.63 -4.29 -3.95
C HIS A 28 14.89 -4.98 -4.48
N PRO A 29 16.04 -5.05 -3.76
CA PRO A 29 17.23 -5.71 -4.27
C PRO A 29 17.01 -7.21 -4.54
N LEU A 30 16.21 -7.89 -3.71
CA LEU A 30 15.90 -9.31 -3.87
C LEU A 30 14.96 -9.55 -5.07
N LEU A 31 13.96 -8.68 -5.22
CA LEU A 31 13.03 -8.72 -6.35
C LEU A 31 13.75 -8.45 -7.67
N LYS A 32 14.66 -7.46 -7.69
CA LYS A 32 15.49 -7.16 -8.86
C LYS A 32 16.42 -8.32 -9.21
N ALA A 33 17.07 -8.92 -8.20
CA ALA A 33 17.94 -10.08 -8.41
C ALA A 33 17.19 -11.30 -8.95
N SER A 34 15.90 -11.46 -8.65
CA SER A 34 15.07 -12.55 -9.20
C SER A 34 14.87 -12.46 -10.72
N GLY A 35 15.10 -11.29 -11.33
CA GLY A 35 14.91 -11.05 -12.75
C GLY A 35 13.46 -11.01 -13.22
N SER A 36 12.47 -11.26 -12.34
CA SER A 36 11.02 -11.17 -12.65
C SER A 36 10.21 -10.98 -11.35
N GLY A 37 10.41 -9.84 -10.70
CA GLY A 37 9.76 -9.54 -9.41
C GLY A 37 8.26 -9.25 -9.54
N SER A 38 7.50 -9.58 -8.50
CA SER A 38 6.07 -9.24 -8.42
C SER A 38 5.67 -8.89 -6.99
N ILE A 39 4.97 -7.76 -6.84
CA ILE A 39 4.38 -7.30 -5.57
C ILE A 39 2.87 -7.17 -5.75
N VAL A 40 2.11 -7.66 -4.77
CA VAL A 40 0.65 -7.53 -4.73
C VAL A 40 0.25 -6.94 -3.38
N PHE A 41 -0.28 -5.72 -3.40
CA PHE A 41 -0.80 -5.05 -2.21
C PHE A 41 -2.29 -5.35 -2.00
N MET A 42 -2.67 -5.67 -0.77
CA MET A 42 -4.05 -6.01 -0.38
C MET A 42 -4.84 -4.78 0.06
N SER A 43 -5.53 -4.14 -0.89
CA SER A 43 -6.38 -2.96 -0.67
C SER A 43 -7.76 -3.30 -0.10
N SER A 44 -8.76 -2.45 -0.36
CA SER A 44 -10.16 -2.61 0.03
C SER A 44 -11.04 -1.71 -0.85
N THR A 45 -12.32 -2.05 -1.00
CA THR A 45 -13.33 -1.16 -1.58
C THR A 45 -13.34 0.20 -0.89
N ALA A 46 -13.05 0.27 0.41
CA ALA A 46 -12.90 1.52 1.17
C ALA A 46 -11.77 2.44 0.66
N GLY A 47 -10.82 1.90 -0.11
CA GLY A 47 -9.73 2.66 -0.73
C GLY A 47 -10.07 3.24 -2.11
N VAL A 48 -11.28 2.97 -2.62
CA VAL A 48 -11.78 3.44 -3.91
C VAL A 48 -13.06 4.25 -3.75
N VAL A 49 -13.96 3.77 -2.89
CA VAL A 49 -15.24 4.43 -2.57
C VAL A 49 -15.29 4.83 -1.10
N HIS A 50 -16.23 5.71 -0.76
CA HIS A 50 -16.44 6.13 0.62
C HIS A 50 -17.28 5.10 1.39
N ILE A 51 -16.89 4.81 2.62
CA ILE A 51 -17.63 3.95 3.56
C ILE A 51 -17.74 4.68 4.89
N SER A 52 -18.95 4.68 5.47
CA SER A 52 -19.20 5.32 6.77
C SER A 52 -18.30 4.73 7.87
N GLY A 53 -17.70 5.59 8.69
CA GLY A 53 -16.82 5.18 9.79
C GLY A 53 -15.41 4.75 9.40
N GLY A 54 -15.08 4.65 8.10
CA GLY A 54 -13.81 4.13 7.62
C GLY A 54 -12.77 5.19 7.21
N SER A 55 -12.82 6.42 7.70
CA SER A 55 -12.06 7.54 7.10
C SER A 55 -10.54 7.31 7.07
N ILE A 56 -9.93 6.86 8.18
CA ILE A 56 -8.48 6.61 8.25
C ILE A 56 -8.12 5.32 7.52
N TYR A 57 -8.87 4.24 7.78
CA TYR A 57 -8.67 2.96 7.11
C TYR A 57 -8.74 3.10 5.58
N GLY A 58 -9.79 3.72 5.06
CA GLY A 58 -9.97 3.99 3.64
C GLY A 58 -8.84 4.84 3.06
N ALA A 59 -8.39 5.87 3.78
CA ALA A 59 -7.21 6.63 3.38
C ALA A 59 -5.96 5.75 3.26
N THR A 60 -5.69 4.85 4.22
CA THR A 60 -4.53 3.93 4.13
C THR A 60 -4.62 3.01 2.91
N LYS A 61 -5.82 2.51 2.59
CA LYS A 61 -6.06 1.62 1.44
C LYS A 61 -6.00 2.36 0.10
N GLY A 62 -6.49 3.61 0.06
CA GLY A 62 -6.30 4.50 -1.09
C GLY A 62 -4.83 4.84 -1.32
N ALA A 63 -4.06 5.10 -0.26
CA ALA A 63 -2.63 5.33 -0.33
C ALA A 63 -1.88 4.12 -0.89
N MET A 64 -2.24 2.90 -0.45
CA MET A 64 -1.67 1.67 -1.02
C MET A 64 -1.98 1.49 -2.52
N ASN A 65 -3.18 1.85 -2.97
CA ASN A 65 -3.52 1.83 -4.40
C ASN A 65 -2.57 2.75 -5.20
N GLN A 66 -2.29 3.94 -4.66
CA GLN A 66 -1.36 4.88 -5.28
C GLN A 66 0.09 4.39 -5.21
N LEU A 67 0.50 3.80 -4.08
CA LEU A 67 1.82 3.22 -3.90
C LEU A 67 2.09 2.14 -4.96
N ALA A 68 1.14 1.23 -5.17
CA ALA A 68 1.27 0.19 -6.19
C ALA A 68 1.51 0.78 -7.60
N ARG A 69 0.78 1.83 -7.96
CA ARG A 69 0.94 2.52 -9.26
C ARG A 69 2.31 3.17 -9.39
N ASN A 70 2.77 3.86 -8.34
CA ASN A 70 4.08 4.50 -8.33
C ASN A 70 5.19 3.46 -8.48
N LEU A 71 5.17 2.39 -7.66
CA LEU A 71 6.19 1.35 -7.72
C LEU A 71 6.18 0.59 -9.05
N ALA A 72 5.01 0.38 -9.67
CA ALA A 72 4.95 -0.21 -11.01
C ALA A 72 5.63 0.66 -12.08
N CYS A 73 5.49 1.99 -11.96
CA CYS A 73 6.16 2.93 -12.86
C CYS A 73 7.67 3.01 -12.58
N GLU A 74 8.06 3.10 -11.32
CA GLU A 74 9.44 3.28 -10.90
C GLU A 74 10.29 2.02 -11.11
N TRP A 75 9.73 0.84 -10.83
CA TRP A 75 10.48 -0.43 -10.81
C TRP A 75 10.24 -1.31 -12.03
N GLY A 76 9.44 -0.83 -12.99
CA GLY A 76 9.20 -1.54 -14.24
C GLY A 76 10.48 -1.81 -15.04
N SER A 77 11.44 -0.88 -15.05
CA SER A 77 12.75 -1.07 -15.70
C SER A 77 13.59 -2.17 -15.08
N ASP A 78 13.32 -2.53 -13.82
CA ASP A 78 13.97 -3.62 -13.10
C ASP A 78 13.23 -4.97 -13.29
N ASN A 79 12.27 -5.03 -14.22
CA ASN A 79 11.35 -6.16 -14.44
C ASN A 79 10.56 -6.55 -13.18
N ILE A 80 10.16 -5.55 -12.38
CA ILE A 80 9.32 -5.73 -11.20
C ILE A 80 7.93 -5.18 -11.50
N ARG A 81 6.91 -6.01 -11.29
CA ARG A 81 5.50 -5.60 -11.40
C ARG A 81 4.94 -5.32 -10.01
N ALA A 82 4.21 -4.23 -9.84
CA ALA A 82 3.46 -3.96 -8.62
C ALA A 82 1.98 -3.77 -8.96
N ASN A 83 1.11 -4.45 -8.21
CA ASN A 83 -0.34 -4.35 -8.38
C ASN A 83 -1.00 -4.21 -7.01
N SER A 84 -2.22 -3.67 -7.00
CA SER A 84 -3.06 -3.71 -5.82
C SER A 84 -4.41 -4.35 -6.15
N ILE A 85 -4.87 -5.20 -5.25
CA ILE A 85 -6.16 -5.90 -5.38
C ILE A 85 -7.09 -5.35 -4.31
N CYS A 86 -8.32 -5.07 -4.72
CA CYS A 86 -9.39 -4.55 -3.90
C CYS A 86 -10.42 -5.68 -3.67
N PRO A 87 -10.45 -6.29 -2.48
CA PRO A 87 -11.52 -7.19 -2.07
C PRO A 87 -12.83 -6.44 -1.78
#